data_AF-A0A1A6Y657-F1
#
_entry.id   AF-A0A1A6Y657-F1
#
_cell.length_a   1.000
_cell.length_b   1.000
_cell.length_c   1.000
_cell.angle_alpha   90.00
_cell.angle_beta   90.00
_cell.angle_gamma   90.00
#
_symmetry.space_group_name_H-M   'P 1'
#
loop_
_entity.id
_entity.type
_entity.pdbx_description
1 polymer ?
#
loop_
_entity_poly.entity_id
_entity_poly.type
_entity_poly.pdbx_seq_one_letter_code
_entity_poly.pdbx_strand_id
1 'polypeptide(L)'
;MPENSREAAMVVIERDATDKPTVWCDPGVVDLVRALNAGGLRTLWSCDGHGHRPAVVGLMDGRQLLVLESVEALHQLAHLWPNINGQRSTP
;
A
#
# COMPACT_ATOMS: atom_id res chain seq x y z
N MET A 1 1.16 16.59 27.38
CA MET A 1 0.13 16.20 26.40
C MET A 1 0.55 14.86 25.78
N PRO A 2 -0.03 13.72 26.15
CA PRO A 2 0.19 12.48 25.41
C PRO A 2 -1.04 12.20 24.55
N GLU A 3 -1.01 12.54 23.25
CA GLU A 3 -1.91 12.02 22.20
C GLU A 3 -1.55 12.66 20.83
N ASN A 4 -0.30 12.50 20.39
CA ASN A 4 0.06 12.59 18.97
C ASN A 4 0.18 11.17 18.42
N SER A 5 -0.83 10.32 18.63
CA SER A 5 -0.78 8.96 18.09
C SER A 5 -0.92 9.03 16.56
N ARG A 6 -0.10 8.27 15.82
CA ARG A 6 -0.20 8.14 14.36
C ARG A 6 -1.60 7.80 13.88
N GLU A 7 -2.32 7.03 14.68
CA GLU A 7 -3.73 6.68 14.47
C GLU A 7 -4.62 7.93 14.38
N ALA A 8 -4.31 8.99 15.14
CA ALA A 8 -5.02 10.27 15.05
C ALA A 8 -4.73 11.03 13.74
N ALA A 9 -3.65 10.70 13.03
CA ALA A 9 -3.32 11.27 11.72
C ALA A 9 -3.83 10.42 10.54
N MET A 10 -4.43 9.24 10.80
CA MET A 10 -5.01 8.42 9.74
C MET A 10 -6.19 9.14 9.09
N VAL A 11 -6.28 8.98 7.77
CA VAL A 11 -7.33 9.59 6.96
C VAL A 11 -8.47 8.60 6.77
N VAL A 12 -9.69 9.02 7.07
CA VAL A 12 -10.90 8.26 6.74
C VAL A 12 -11.16 8.37 5.24
N ILE A 13 -11.10 7.24 4.54
CA ILE A 13 -11.33 7.19 3.08
C ILE A 13 -12.71 6.66 2.73
N GLU A 14 -13.36 5.92 3.63
CA GLU A 14 -14.75 5.48 3.47
C GLU A 14 -15.51 5.60 4.78
N ARG A 15 -16.82 5.87 4.65
CA ARG A 15 -17.79 5.94 5.74
C ARG A 15 -19.00 5.10 5.37
N ASP A 16 -19.66 4.52 6.36
CA ASP A 16 -20.94 3.84 6.15
C ASP A 16 -22.11 4.82 6.01
N ALA A 17 -23.32 4.28 5.81
CA ALA A 17 -24.55 5.06 5.68
C ALA A 17 -24.91 5.91 6.92
N THR A 18 -24.25 5.67 8.05
CA THR A 18 -24.43 6.42 9.30
C THR A 18 -23.30 7.43 9.55
N ASP A 19 -22.47 7.70 8.54
CA ASP A 19 -21.29 8.56 8.60
C ASP A 19 -20.15 8.02 9.50
N LYS A 20 -20.22 6.77 9.93
CA LYS A 20 -19.17 6.16 10.73
C LYS A 20 -17.98 5.77 9.83
N PRO A 21 -16.73 6.12 10.20
CA PRO A 21 -15.53 5.67 9.49
C PRO A 21 -15.44 4.14 9.39
N THR A 22 -15.28 3.62 8.17
CA THR A 22 -15.14 2.18 7.91
C THR A 22 -13.77 1.79 7.37
N VAL A 23 -13.10 2.71 6.67
CA VAL A 23 -11.76 2.48 6.13
C VAL A 23 -10.87 3.66 6.47
N TRP A 24 -9.74 3.34 7.11
CA TRP A 24 -8.71 4.29 7.51
C TRP A 24 -7.43 4.01 6.71
N CYS A 25 -6.70 5.07 6.37
CA CYS A 25 -5.51 5.00 5.55
C CYS A 25 -4.42 5.88 6.14
N ASP A 26 -3.16 5.45 6.04
CA ASP A 26 -2.03 6.31 6.38
C ASP A 26 -1.96 7.50 5.41
N PRO A 27 -1.66 8.71 5.90
CA PRO A 27 -1.68 9.92 5.09
C PRO A 27 -0.64 9.87 3.96
N GLY A 28 0.50 9.19 4.15
CA GLY A 28 1.56 9.08 3.14
C GLY A 28 1.17 8.33 1.88
N VAL A 29 0.08 7.55 1.89
CA VAL A 29 -0.39 6.78 0.73
C VAL A 29 -1.86 7.02 0.37
N VAL A 30 -2.50 8.01 0.99
CA VAL A 30 -3.94 8.24 0.86
C VAL A 30 -4.39 8.49 -0.57
N ASP A 31 -3.63 9.26 -1.35
CA ASP A 31 -4.00 9.59 -2.72
C ASP A 31 -3.87 8.37 -3.65
N LEU A 32 -2.86 7.52 -3.42
CA LEU A 32 -2.71 6.26 -4.13
C LEU A 32 -3.88 5.31 -3.80
N VAL A 33 -4.22 5.17 -2.53
CA VAL A 33 -5.32 4.32 -2.08
C VAL A 33 -6.66 4.80 -2.65
N ARG A 34 -6.90 6.12 -2.66
CA ARG A 34 -8.08 6.72 -3.32
C ARG A 34 -8.12 6.41 -4.81
N ALA A 35 -7.01 6.57 -5.52
CA ALA A 35 -6.94 6.29 -6.95
C ALA A 35 -7.21 4.81 -7.27
N LEU A 36 -6.65 3.89 -6.48
CA LEU A 36 -6.89 2.45 -6.61
C LEU A 36 -8.37 2.12 -6.41
N ASN A 37 -8.97 2.61 -5.32
CA ASN A 37 -10.39 2.38 -5.02
C ASN A 37 -11.31 2.96 -6.11
N ALA A 38 -11.03 4.17 -6.60
CA ALA A 38 -11.77 4.79 -7.68
C ALA A 38 -11.63 4.02 -9.01
N GLY A 39 -10.49 3.39 -9.25
CA GLY A 39 -10.24 2.52 -10.40
C GLY A 39 -10.79 1.11 -10.29
N GLY A 40 -11.54 0.78 -9.22
CA GLY A 40 -12.11 -0.55 -8.99
C GLY A 40 -11.15 -1.56 -8.35
N LEU A 41 -9.93 -1.15 -7.99
CA LEU A 41 -8.97 -1.95 -7.24
C LEU A 41 -9.14 -1.69 -5.75
N ARG A 42 -10.13 -2.37 -5.15
CA ARG A 42 -10.49 -2.19 -3.74
C ARG A 42 -9.33 -2.54 -2.82
N THR A 43 -8.91 -1.60 -1.98
CA THR A 43 -7.87 -1.77 -0.96
C THR A 43 -8.46 -2.39 0.30
N LEU A 44 -7.77 -3.37 0.88
CA LEU A 44 -8.09 -4.00 2.16
C LEU A 44 -7.38 -3.29 3.32
N TRP A 45 -6.10 -2.94 3.14
CA TRP A 45 -5.29 -2.26 4.13
C TRP A 45 -4.12 -1.53 3.47
N SER A 46 -3.52 -0.57 4.18
CA SER A 46 -2.35 0.17 3.72
C SER A 46 -1.43 0.50 4.89
N CYS A 47 -0.12 0.56 4.64
CA CYS A 47 0.86 1.10 5.57
C CYS A 47 1.86 1.97 4.80
N ASP A 48 2.10 3.22 5.21
CA ASP A 48 3.07 4.11 4.55
C ASP A 48 4.54 3.74 4.79
N GLY A 49 4.79 2.66 5.56
CA GLY A 49 6.12 2.17 5.86
C GLY A 49 6.88 3.03 6.88
N HIS A 50 6.22 4.04 7.46
CA HIS A 50 6.71 4.86 8.56
C HIS A 50 8.02 5.61 8.26
N GLY A 51 8.41 5.75 6.99
CA GLY A 51 9.71 6.29 6.58
C GLY A 51 10.90 5.35 6.79
N HIS A 52 10.66 4.08 7.17
CA HIS A 52 11.72 3.09 7.43
C HIS A 52 11.74 1.94 6.41
N ARG A 53 10.62 1.74 5.72
CA ARG A 53 10.44 0.68 4.72
C ARG A 53 9.52 1.20 3.61
N PRO A 54 9.51 0.54 2.44
CA PRO A 54 8.52 0.84 1.42
C PRO A 54 7.09 0.77 1.94
N ALA A 55 6.23 1.63 1.41
CA ALA A 55 4.82 1.53 1.70
C ALA A 55 4.22 0.27 1.07
N VAL A 56 3.19 -0.28 1.71
CA VAL A 56 2.51 -1.49 1.28
C VAL A 56 1.02 -1.23 1.21
N VAL A 57 0.38 -1.66 0.12
CA VAL A 57 -1.07 -1.66 -0.03
C VAL A 57 -1.53 -3.09 -0.31
N GLY A 58 -2.39 -3.62 0.56
CA GLY A 58 -3.07 -4.89 0.34
C GLY A 58 -4.39 -4.67 -0.39
N LEU A 59 -4.65 -5.44 -1.44
CA LEU A 59 -5.90 -5.40 -2.21
C LEU A 59 -6.87 -6.50 -1.75
N MET A 60 -8.17 -6.26 -1.92
CA MET A 60 -9.24 -7.21 -1.57
C MET A 60 -9.16 -8.54 -2.34
N ASP A 61 -8.49 -8.56 -3.50
CA ASP A 61 -8.30 -9.75 -4.32
C ASP A 61 -7.04 -10.57 -3.96
N GLY A 62 -6.36 -10.20 -2.86
CA GLY A 62 -5.20 -10.92 -2.34
C GLY A 62 -3.86 -10.45 -2.87
N ARG A 63 -3.81 -9.52 -3.84
CA ARG A 63 -2.55 -8.92 -4.29
C ARG A 63 -1.99 -7.96 -3.24
N GLN A 64 -0.67 -7.81 -3.23
CA GLN A 64 0.03 -6.79 -2.46
C GLN A 64 0.89 -5.92 -3.38
N LEU A 65 0.81 -4.61 -3.18
CA LEU A 65 1.58 -3.62 -3.91
C LEU A 65 2.65 -3.03 -2.98
N LEU A 66 3.89 -3.00 -3.45
CA LEU A 66 4.97 -2.25 -2.83
C LEU A 66 5.15 -0.92 -3.55
N VAL A 67 5.12 0.18 -2.80
CA VAL A 67 5.39 1.52 -3.33
C VAL A 67 6.82 1.88 -2.97
N LEU A 68 7.67 1.95 -4.00
CA LEU A 68 9.09 2.22 -3.87
C LEU A 68 9.36 3.69 -4.16
N GLU A 69 10.32 4.26 -3.44
CA GLU A 69 10.69 5.68 -3.54
C GLU A 69 11.54 6.00 -4.78
N SER A 70 12.14 4.98 -5.41
CA SER A 70 13.04 5.17 -6.55
C SER A 70 13.17 3.93 -7.44
N VAL A 71 13.71 4.14 -8.63
CA VAL A 71 14.05 3.06 -9.57
C VAL A 71 15.21 2.21 -9.02
N GLU A 72 16.12 2.82 -8.28
CA GLU A 72 17.23 2.13 -7.62
C GLU A 72 16.70 1.16 -6.56
N ALA A 73 15.72 1.57 -5.75
CA ALA A 73 15.05 0.70 -4.79
C ALA A 73 14.34 -0.48 -5.48
N LEU A 74 13.72 -0.23 -6.65
CA LEU A 74 13.14 -1.28 -7.48
C LEU A 74 14.21 -2.28 -7.94
N HIS A 75 15.34 -1.80 -8.46
CA HIS A 75 16.42 -2.68 -8.89
C HIS A 75 16.96 -3.50 -7.72
N GLN A 76 17.22 -2.89 -6.56
CA GLN A 76 17.67 -3.61 -5.36
C GLN A 76 16.69 -4.70 -4.94
N LEU A 77 15.38 -4.40 -4.94
CA LEU A 77 14.35 -5.36 -4.62
C LEU A 77 14.27 -6.50 -5.66
N ALA A 78 14.39 -6.17 -6.95
CA ALA A 78 14.30 -7.14 -8.05
C ALA A 78 15.40 -8.23 -7.98
N HIS A 79 16.55 -7.94 -7.36
CA HIS A 79 17.60 -8.94 -7.15
C HIS A 79 17.16 -10.13 -6.28
N LEU A 80 16.09 -9.98 -5.50
CA LEU A 80 15.53 -11.08 -4.71
C LEU A 80 14.87 -12.17 -5.56
N TRP A 81 14.55 -11.89 -6.83
CA TRP A 81 14.00 -12.86 -7.78
C TRP A 81 15.01 -13.16 -8.88
N PRO A 82 16.02 -14.03 -8.61
CA PRO A 82 16.92 -14.47 -9.66
C PRO A 82 16.10 -15.13 -10.77
N ASN A 83 16.40 -14.79 -12.03
CA ASN A 83 15.71 -15.30 -13.22
C ASN A 83 14.29 -14.73 -13.46
N ILE A 84 14.04 -13.45 -13.14
CA ILE A 84 12.77 -12.77 -13.47
C ILE A 84 12.38 -12.84 -14.97
N ASN A 85 13.37 -12.94 -15.84
CA ASN A 85 13.17 -13.08 -17.29
C ASN A 85 13.13 -14.54 -17.78
N GLY A 86 13.19 -15.52 -16.87
CA GLY A 86 12.98 -16.95 -17.11
C GLY A 86 13.60 -17.48 -18.41
N GLN A 87 14.79 -18.09 -18.35
CA GLN A 87 14.93 -19.27 -19.23
C GLN A 87 13.88 -20.28 -18.76
N ARG A 88 12.87 -20.55 -19.60
CA ARG A 88 11.92 -21.64 -19.37
C ARG A 88 12.76 -22.90 -19.13
N SER A 89 12.71 -23.45 -17.92
CA SER A 89 13.07 -24.86 -17.75
C SER A 89 12.06 -25.64 -18.57
N THR A 90 12.45 -26.03 -19.78
CA THR A 90 11.76 -27.06 -20.57
C THR A 90 11.60 -28.30 -19.69
N PRO A 91 10.43 -28.96 -19.71
CA PRO A 91 10.16 -30.15 -18.90
C PRO A 91 11.15 -31.29 -19.16
#